data_AF-G0NM55-F1
#
_entry.id   AF-G0NM55-F1
#
_cell.length_a   1.000
_cell.length_b   1.000
_cell.length_c   1.000
_cell.angle_alpha   90.00
_cell.angle_beta   90.00
_cell.angle_gamma   90.00
#
_symmetry.space_group_name_H-M   'P 1'
#
loop_
_entity.id
_entity.type
_entity.pdbx_description
1 polymer ?
#
loop_
_entity_poly.entity_id
_entity_poly.type
_entity_poly.pdbx_seq_one_letter_code
_entity_poly.pdbx_strand_id
1 'polypeptide(L)'
;MDAKLFIKEKIATDVIRLMREESTSGESHEEEQNKPNTEVNVVMNLPAYAINFLPAFRGVLRQYASEIQNIPLEKRWKWNVFCYLFAKSRVEVPDSWYEEEARRMCDDKTKWEKSLVVHCHNVRTVSSRKEMFCAKLELPYEFLLAEPLPEEPEAPFEPEEVEEPSCKKMKKNE
;
A
#
# COMPACT_ATOMS: atom_id res chain seq x y z
N MET A 1 -10.41 9.12 14.21
CA MET A 1 -10.29 7.67 13.99
C MET A 1 -8.87 7.43 13.50
N ASP A 2 -8.11 6.56 14.15
CA ASP A 2 -6.78 6.17 13.70
C ASP A 2 -6.88 5.46 12.34
N ALA A 3 -5.99 5.80 11.39
CA ALA A 3 -5.98 5.22 10.06
C ALA A 3 -5.71 3.71 10.08
N LYS A 4 -4.89 3.23 11.03
CA LYS A 4 -4.65 1.79 11.21
C LYS A 4 -5.93 1.07 11.63
N LEU A 5 -6.67 1.65 12.57
CA LEU A 5 -7.95 1.11 13.03
C LEU A 5 -9.01 1.13 11.92
N PHE A 6 -9.04 2.20 11.13
CA PHE A 6 -9.90 2.29 9.95
C PHE A 6 -9.63 1.16 8.94
N ILE A 7 -8.36 0.86 8.65
CA ILE A 7 -7.98 -0.25 7.77
C ILE A 7 -8.41 -1.59 8.37
N LYS A 8 -8.09 -1.83 9.64
CA LYS A 8 -8.38 -3.10 10.32
C LYS A 8 -9.88 -3.41 10.42
N GLU A 9 -10.70 -2.40 10.68
CA GLU A 9 -12.12 -2.61 10.96
C GLU A 9 -13.00 -2.30 9.74
N LYS A 10 -12.98 -1.06 9.26
CA LYS A 10 -13.95 -0.56 8.29
C LYS A 10 -13.72 -1.17 6.92
N ILE A 11 -12.49 -1.12 6.41
CA ILE A 11 -12.17 -1.69 5.09
C ILE A 11 -12.48 -3.19 5.07
N ALA A 12 -12.07 -3.93 6.09
CA ALA A 12 -12.33 -5.37 6.18
C ALA A 12 -13.84 -5.69 6.21
N THR A 13 -14.60 -4.98 7.04
CA THR A 13 -16.05 -5.17 7.16
C THR A 13 -16.76 -4.90 5.84
N ASP A 14 -16.44 -3.77 5.20
CA ASP A 14 -17.11 -3.36 3.97
C ASP A 14 -16.79 -4.30 2.82
N VAL A 15 -15.52 -4.70 2.66
CA VAL A 15 -15.14 -5.65 1.61
C VAL A 15 -15.85 -6.98 1.78
N ILE A 16 -15.88 -7.54 3.00
CA ILE A 16 -16.54 -8.82 3.25
C ILE A 16 -18.06 -8.73 3.04
N ARG A 17 -18.68 -7.62 3.44
CA ARG A 17 -20.10 -7.39 3.18
C ARG A 17 -20.38 -7.36 1.68
N LEU A 18 -19.62 -6.57 0.92
CA LEU A 18 -19.82 -6.43 -0.52
C LEU A 18 -19.53 -7.73 -1.29
N MET A 19 -18.49 -8.49 -0.90
CA MET A 19 -18.21 -9.81 -1.48
C MET A 19 -19.37 -10.79 -1.28
N ARG A 20 -20.04 -10.76 -0.11
CA ARG A 20 -21.22 -11.60 0.15
C ARG A 20 -22.41 -11.17 -0.69
N GLU A 21 -22.67 -9.86 -0.73
CA GLU A 21 -23.76 -9.31 -1.55
C GLU A 21 -23.61 -9.76 -3.01
N GLU A 22 -22.41 -9.65 -3.59
CA GLU A 22 -22.10 -10.11 -4.94
C GLU A 22 -22.20 -11.64 -5.11
N SER A 23 -21.83 -12.42 -4.10
CA SER A 23 -21.95 -13.87 -4.14
C SER A 23 -23.40 -14.37 -4.08
N THR A 24 -24.31 -13.55 -3.52
CA THR A 24 -25.74 -13.88 -3.34
C THR A 24 -26.65 -13.33 -4.44
N SER A 25 -26.20 -12.32 -5.19
CA SER A 25 -26.87 -11.91 -6.43
C SER A 25 -26.75 -13.06 -7.43
N GLY A 26 -27.84 -13.82 -7.58
CA GLY A 26 -27.96 -14.92 -8.53
C GLY A 26 -27.96 -14.41 -9.97
N GLU A 27 -26.79 -14.02 -10.46
CA GLU A 27 -26.53 -13.68 -11.85
C GLU A 27 -26.56 -14.96 -12.69
N SER A 28 -27.03 -14.84 -13.93
CA SER A 28 -27.12 -16.00 -14.83
C SER A 28 -25.72 -16.48 -15.26
N HIS A 29 -25.58 -17.76 -15.58
CA HIS A 29 -24.29 -18.38 -15.96
C HIS A 29 -23.58 -17.68 -17.14
N GLU A 30 -24.33 -16.98 -17.99
CA GLU A 30 -23.81 -16.20 -19.14
C GLU A 30 -23.29 -14.81 -18.74
N GLU A 31 -23.80 -14.24 -17.64
CA GLU A 31 -23.36 -12.96 -17.08
C GLU A 31 -22.10 -13.12 -16.23
N GLU A 32 -21.98 -14.21 -15.46
CA GLU A 32 -20.79 -14.50 -14.65
C GLU A 32 -19.52 -14.71 -15.50
N GLN A 33 -19.64 -15.27 -16.71
CA GLN A 33 -18.47 -15.52 -17.59
C GLN A 33 -17.93 -14.24 -18.26
N ASN A 34 -18.74 -13.19 -18.37
CA ASN A 34 -18.35 -11.92 -18.99
C ASN A 34 -18.09 -10.81 -17.95
N LYS A 35 -18.26 -11.10 -16.66
CA LYS A 35 -18.06 -10.11 -15.61
C LYS A 35 -16.56 -9.85 -15.39
N PRO A 36 -16.11 -8.59 -15.40
CA PRO A 36 -14.73 -8.29 -15.04
C PRO A 36 -14.48 -8.71 -13.59
N ASN A 37 -13.32 -9.31 -13.32
CA ASN A 37 -12.93 -9.66 -11.96
C ASN A 37 -12.97 -8.42 -11.06
N THR A 38 -13.75 -8.48 -9.99
CA THR A 38 -13.81 -7.41 -9.00
C THR A 38 -12.51 -7.38 -8.19
N GLU A 39 -11.97 -6.17 -7.98
CA GLU A 39 -10.71 -5.95 -7.27
C GLU A 39 -10.87 -4.86 -6.20
N VAL A 40 -10.22 -5.07 -5.05
CA VAL A 40 -10.05 -4.06 -4.01
C VAL A 40 -8.81 -3.25 -4.34
N ASN A 41 -9.01 -1.95 -4.57
CA ASN A 41 -7.92 -1.02 -4.86
C ASN A 41 -7.83 0.03 -3.74
N VAL A 42 -6.79 -0.05 -2.92
CA VAL A 42 -6.55 0.91 -1.83
C VAL A 42 -5.44 1.86 -2.23
N VAL A 43 -5.71 3.17 -2.19
CA VAL A 43 -4.73 4.20 -2.54
C VAL A 43 -4.31 4.94 -1.27
N MET A 44 -3.02 4.87 -0.93
CA MET A 44 -2.44 5.58 0.20
C MET A 44 -1.58 6.74 -0.29
N ASN A 45 -2.22 7.88 -0.54
CA ASN A 45 -1.57 9.09 -1.07
C ASN A 45 -1.03 10.00 0.03
N LEU A 46 -0.17 9.45 0.90
CA LEU A 46 0.54 10.20 1.94
C LEU A 46 2.03 9.82 1.88
N PRO A 47 2.83 10.37 0.94
CA PRO A 47 4.16 9.84 0.64
C PRO A 47 5.15 9.77 1.81
N ALA A 48 5.00 10.66 2.79
CA ALA A 48 5.85 10.64 4.00
C ALA A 48 5.47 9.53 5.00
N TYR A 49 4.23 9.02 4.96
CA TYR A 49 3.67 8.18 6.03
C TYR A 49 2.99 6.89 5.56
N ALA A 50 2.57 6.81 4.30
CA ALA A 50 1.73 5.73 3.77
C ALA A 50 2.32 4.35 4.08
N ILE A 51 3.64 4.23 3.99
CA ILE A 51 4.37 2.99 4.24
C ILE A 51 4.20 2.45 5.67
N ASN A 52 3.94 3.32 6.64
CA ASN A 52 3.71 2.94 8.03
C ASN A 52 2.33 2.32 8.27
N PHE A 53 1.42 2.42 7.29
CA PHE A 53 0.11 1.78 7.33
C PHE A 53 0.09 0.41 6.63
N LEU A 54 1.12 0.06 5.85
CA LEU A 54 1.26 -1.28 5.25
C LEU A 54 1.14 -2.43 6.27
N PRO A 55 1.74 -2.35 7.48
CA PRO A 55 1.57 -3.39 8.50
C PRO A 55 0.10 -3.67 8.87
N ALA A 56 -0.79 -2.66 8.75
CA ALA A 56 -2.19 -2.79 9.18
C ALA A 56 -3.01 -3.71 8.28
N PHE A 57 -2.54 -4.01 7.06
CA PHE A 57 -3.21 -4.97 6.17
C PHE A 57 -2.92 -6.43 6.54
N ARG A 58 -1.85 -6.71 7.30
CA ARG A 58 -1.53 -8.07 7.70
C ARG A 58 -2.55 -8.57 8.72
N GLY A 59 -3.21 -9.68 8.40
CA GLY A 59 -4.27 -10.22 9.26
C GLY A 59 -5.58 -9.43 9.25
N VAL A 60 -5.75 -8.46 8.33
CA VAL A 60 -6.96 -7.61 8.25
C VAL A 60 -8.26 -8.41 8.03
N LEU A 61 -8.15 -9.57 7.40
CA LEU A 61 -9.28 -10.46 7.14
C LEU A 61 -9.39 -11.62 8.12
N ARG A 62 -8.49 -11.72 9.10
CA ARG A 62 -8.39 -12.88 9.99
C ARG A 62 -9.68 -13.16 10.76
N GLN A 63 -10.37 -12.12 11.23
CA GLN A 63 -11.65 -12.27 11.93
C GLN A 63 -12.78 -12.79 11.04
N TYR A 64 -12.61 -12.73 9.72
CA TYR A 64 -13.57 -13.21 8.72
C TYR A 64 -13.11 -14.51 8.02
N ALA A 65 -12.15 -15.23 8.61
CA ALA A 65 -11.55 -16.41 7.99
C ALA A 65 -12.61 -17.47 7.63
N SER A 66 -13.60 -17.69 8.50
CA SER A 66 -14.68 -18.64 8.25
C SER A 66 -15.56 -18.20 7.07
N GLU A 67 -15.85 -16.91 6.95
CA GLU A 67 -16.70 -16.45 5.85
C GLU A 67 -15.97 -16.40 4.52
N ILE A 68 -14.66 -16.12 4.53
CA ILE A 68 -13.82 -16.22 3.33
C ILE A 68 -13.71 -17.67 2.87
N GLN A 69 -13.65 -18.64 3.78
CA GLN A 69 -13.65 -20.06 3.44
C GLN A 69 -14.93 -20.49 2.71
N ASN A 70 -16.07 -19.87 3.03
CA ASN A 70 -17.35 -20.13 2.36
C ASN A 70 -17.47 -19.45 0.99
N ILE A 71 -16.59 -18.49 0.66
CA ILE A 71 -16.56 -17.82 -0.65
C ILE A 71 -15.65 -18.63 -1.59
N PRO A 72 -16.18 -19.06 -2.77
CA PRO A 72 -15.38 -19.75 -3.78
C PRO A 72 -14.16 -18.93 -4.21
N LEU A 73 -13.04 -19.59 -4.52
CA LEU A 73 -11.76 -18.93 -4.79
C LEU A 73 -11.85 -17.95 -5.98
N GLU A 74 -12.61 -18.31 -7.00
CA GLU A 74 -12.89 -17.51 -8.19
C GLU A 74 -13.69 -16.24 -7.91
N LYS A 75 -14.44 -16.20 -6.80
CA LYS A 75 -15.21 -15.02 -6.36
C LYS A 75 -14.45 -14.17 -5.34
N ARG A 76 -13.26 -14.60 -4.92
CA ARG A 76 -12.43 -13.82 -3.98
C ARG A 76 -11.74 -12.69 -4.72
N TRP A 77 -12.05 -11.46 -4.33
CA TRP A 77 -11.47 -10.29 -4.97
C TRP A 77 -9.98 -10.19 -4.71
N LYS A 78 -9.25 -9.71 -5.72
CA LYS A 78 -7.83 -9.39 -5.63
C LYS A 78 -7.63 -8.10 -4.84
N TRP A 79 -6.58 -8.04 -4.01
CA TRP A 79 -6.24 -6.86 -3.23
C TRP A 79 -4.99 -6.18 -3.78
N ASN A 80 -5.16 -4.95 -4.28
CA ASN A 80 -4.09 -4.08 -4.71
C ASN A 80 -3.98 -2.89 -3.76
N VAL A 81 -2.77 -2.62 -3.27
CA VAL A 81 -2.46 -1.43 -2.49
C VAL A 81 -1.47 -0.57 -3.25
N PHE A 82 -1.85 0.68 -3.52
CA PHE A 82 -1.00 1.69 -4.15
C PHE A 82 -0.44 2.58 -3.05
N CYS A 83 0.80 2.31 -2.65
CA CYS A 83 1.51 3.06 -1.62
C CYS A 83 2.38 4.12 -2.28
N TYR A 84 2.11 5.39 -2.02
CA TYR A 84 3.04 6.45 -2.40
C TYR A 84 4.11 6.60 -1.31
N LEU A 85 5.38 6.76 -1.69
CA LEU A 85 6.47 6.91 -0.72
C LEU A 85 7.63 7.74 -1.27
N PHE A 86 8.50 8.22 -0.37
CA PHE A 86 9.76 8.86 -0.73
C PHE A 86 10.95 7.93 -0.49
N ALA A 87 11.82 7.80 -1.49
CA ALA A 87 13.15 7.21 -1.32
C ALA A 87 14.17 8.35 -1.23
N LYS A 88 14.98 8.37 -0.16
CA LYS A 88 15.97 9.44 0.10
C LYS A 88 17.34 8.84 0.39
N SER A 89 18.38 9.40 -0.23
CA SER A 89 19.77 9.04 0.07
C SER A 89 20.51 10.17 0.77
N ARG A 90 21.47 9.82 1.65
CA ARG A 90 22.41 10.79 2.25
C ARG A 90 23.65 11.01 1.37
N VAL A 91 23.91 10.12 0.43
CA VAL A 91 25.07 10.14 -0.47
C VAL A 91 24.62 10.09 -1.92
N GLU A 92 25.50 10.39 -2.87
CA GLU A 92 25.20 10.17 -4.28
C GLU A 92 25.10 8.67 -4.55
N VAL A 93 24.03 8.28 -5.26
CA VAL A 93 23.71 6.90 -5.60
C VAL A 93 23.14 6.86 -7.01
N PRO A 94 23.26 5.73 -7.74
CA PRO A 94 22.61 5.57 -9.03
C PRO A 94 21.08 5.64 -8.93
N ASP A 95 20.40 6.04 -10.00
CA ASP A 95 18.93 6.16 -10.01
C ASP A 95 18.20 4.85 -9.67
N SER A 96 18.76 3.70 -10.08
CA SER A 96 18.22 2.37 -9.78
C SER A 96 18.16 2.08 -8.29
N TRP A 97 19.04 2.70 -7.49
CA TRP A 97 19.06 2.53 -6.04
C TRP A 97 17.76 3.03 -5.39
N TYR A 98 17.18 4.12 -5.88
CA TYR A 98 15.97 4.68 -5.27
C TYR A 98 14.75 3.77 -5.43
N GLU A 99 14.66 3.06 -6.56
CA GLU A 99 13.59 2.09 -6.79
C GLU A 99 13.78 0.86 -5.89
N GLU A 100 15.01 0.34 -5.79
CA GLU A 100 15.35 -0.76 -4.88
C GLU A 100 15.06 -0.38 -3.43
N GLU A 101 15.43 0.83 -3.02
CA GLU A 101 15.15 1.33 -1.68
C GLU A 101 13.64 1.46 -1.43
N ALA A 102 12.87 1.98 -2.39
CA ALA A 102 11.43 2.06 -2.28
C ALA A 102 10.79 0.67 -2.07
N ARG A 103 11.22 -0.35 -2.81
CA ARG A 103 10.77 -1.74 -2.63
C ARG A 103 11.20 -2.29 -1.26
N ARG A 104 12.46 -2.12 -0.89
CA ARG A 104 13.03 -2.58 0.38
C ARG A 104 12.27 -2.02 1.58
N MET A 105 11.95 -0.73 1.57
CA MET A 105 11.19 -0.11 2.65
C MET A 105 9.77 -0.71 2.77
N CYS A 106 9.12 -1.07 1.65
CA CYS A 106 7.82 -1.74 1.68
C CYS A 106 7.92 -3.16 2.28
N ASP A 107 8.96 -3.90 1.90
CA ASP A 107 9.21 -5.24 2.42
C ASP A 107 9.52 -5.22 3.93
N ASP A 108 10.36 -4.27 4.36
CA ASP A 108 10.68 -4.03 5.78
C ASP A 108 9.42 -3.77 6.62
N LYS A 109 8.45 -3.00 6.08
CA LYS A 109 7.21 -2.67 6.78
C LYS A 109 6.20 -3.81 6.78
N THR A 110 6.08 -4.56 5.68
CA THR A 110 5.15 -5.70 5.61
C THR A 110 5.64 -6.90 6.42
N LYS A 111 6.97 -7.03 6.63
CA LYS A 111 7.62 -8.14 7.34
C LYS A 111 7.12 -9.50 6.85
N TRP A 112 7.01 -9.63 5.53
CA TRP A 112 6.58 -10.85 4.85
C TRP A 112 7.77 -11.57 4.23
N GLU A 113 7.70 -12.90 4.11
CA GLU A 113 8.81 -13.72 3.60
C GLU A 113 9.14 -13.41 2.12
N LYS A 114 8.15 -12.94 1.37
CA LYS A 114 8.28 -12.59 -0.05
C LYS A 114 7.85 -11.15 -0.25
N SER A 115 8.52 -10.45 -1.17
CA SER A 115 8.09 -9.11 -1.55
C SER A 115 6.68 -9.14 -2.11
N LEU A 116 5.84 -8.24 -1.60
CA LEU A 116 4.48 -8.05 -2.11
C LEU A 116 4.45 -6.98 -3.22
N VAL A 117 5.56 -6.29 -3.46
CA VAL A 117 5.65 -5.21 -4.44
C VAL A 117 5.79 -5.78 -5.85
N VAL A 118 4.71 -5.73 -6.63
CA VAL A 118 4.71 -6.21 -8.03
C VAL A 118 5.22 -5.16 -9.01
N HIS A 119 5.06 -3.88 -8.69
CA HIS A 119 5.48 -2.78 -9.53
C HIS A 119 5.86 -1.57 -8.67
N CYS A 120 6.90 -0.84 -9.07
CA CYS A 120 7.33 0.40 -8.44
C CYS A 120 7.53 1.44 -9.53
N HIS A 121 6.70 2.48 -9.53
CA HIS A 121 6.72 3.52 -10.54
C HIS A 121 7.33 4.79 -9.98
N ASN A 122 8.38 5.32 -10.62
CA ASN A 122 8.90 6.65 -10.30
C ASN A 122 7.88 7.70 -10.73
N VAL A 123 7.35 8.46 -9.76
CA VAL A 123 6.34 9.49 -9.98
C VAL A 123 6.98 10.82 -10.36
N ARG A 124 8.05 11.20 -9.63
CA ARG A 124 8.81 12.43 -9.85
C ARG A 124 10.06 12.49 -8.96
N THR A 125 11.04 13.27 -9.40
CA THR A 125 12.10 13.81 -8.57
C THR A 125 11.57 14.90 -7.64
N VAL A 126 11.84 14.78 -6.34
CA VAL A 126 11.44 15.76 -5.31
C VAL A 126 12.58 16.74 -5.03
N SER A 127 13.80 16.22 -4.93
CA SER A 127 15.05 16.98 -4.82
C SER A 127 16.23 16.14 -5.31
N SER A 128 17.43 16.71 -5.34
CA SER A 128 18.63 16.05 -5.89
C SER A 128 18.94 14.67 -5.30
N ARG A 129 18.45 14.37 -4.09
CA ARG A 129 18.65 13.09 -3.40
C ARG A 129 17.36 12.49 -2.85
N LYS A 130 16.20 12.88 -3.40
CA LYS A 130 14.88 12.42 -2.95
C LYS A 130 13.97 12.21 -4.15
N GLU A 131 13.53 10.98 -4.31
CA GLU A 131 12.63 10.53 -5.37
C GLU A 131 11.29 10.11 -4.77
N MET A 132 10.21 10.30 -5.52
CA MET A 132 8.86 9.86 -5.13
C MET A 132 8.43 8.68 -5.99
N PHE A 133 7.97 7.62 -5.34
CA PHE A 133 7.50 6.40 -5.98
C PHE A 133 6.04 6.09 -5.63
N CYS A 134 5.39 5.34 -6.51
CA CYS A 134 4.17 4.60 -6.24
C CYS A 134 4.49 3.10 -6.31
N ALA A 135 4.53 2.44 -5.17
CA ALA A 135 4.65 0.99 -5.07
C ALA A 135 3.25 0.36 -5.13
N LYS A 136 3.01 -0.49 -6.14
CA LYS A 136 1.83 -1.35 -6.20
C LYS A 136 2.17 -2.67 -5.51
N LEU A 137 1.45 -2.95 -4.43
CA LEU A 137 1.52 -4.22 -3.71
C LEU A 137 0.29 -5.07 -4.06
N GLU A 138 0.51 -6.36 -4.29
CA GLU A 138 -0.58 -7.33 -4.41
C GLU A 138 -0.60 -8.16 -3.13
N LEU A 139 -1.71 -8.08 -2.39
CA LEU A 139 -1.81 -8.71 -1.07
C LEU A 139 -2.48 -10.08 -1.21
N PRO A 140 -1.74 -11.18 -1.00
CA PRO A 140 -2.31 -12.52 -1.06
C PRO A 140 -3.19 -12.80 0.17
N TYR A 141 -4.16 -13.70 0.05
CA TYR A 141 -5.04 -14.05 1.16
C TYR A 141 -4.28 -14.64 2.35
N GLU A 142 -3.16 -15.33 2.11
CA GLU A 142 -2.25 -15.82 3.14
C GLU A 142 -1.72 -14.67 4.01
N PHE A 143 -1.42 -13.51 3.42
CA PHE A 143 -1.00 -12.32 4.15
C PHE A 143 -2.17 -11.64 4.88
N LEU A 144 -3.32 -11.53 4.21
CA LEU A 144 -4.53 -10.90 4.77
C LEU A 144 -5.13 -11.72 5.93
N LEU A 145 -4.89 -13.04 5.98
CA LEU A 145 -5.37 -13.96 7.02
C LEU A 145 -4.30 -14.31 8.06
N ALA A 146 -3.05 -13.88 7.88
CA ALA A 146 -1.95 -14.15 8.79
C ALA A 146 -2.17 -13.57 10.21
N GLU A 147 -1.29 -13.93 11.14
CA GLU A 147 -1.19 -13.22 12.42
C GLU A 147 -0.86 -11.74 12.19
N PRO A 148 -1.66 -10.81 12.76
CA PRO A 148 -1.31 -9.39 12.76
C PRO A 148 0.07 -9.17 13.36
N LEU A 149 0.77 -8.15 12.88
CA LEU A 149 2.03 -7.75 13.51
C LEU A 149 1.75 -7.15 14.90
N PRO A 150 2.66 -7.37 15.88
CA PRO A 150 2.61 -6.65 17.15
C PRO A 150 2.55 -5.14 16.89
N GLU A 151 1.76 -4.41 17.67
CA GLU A 151 1.70 -2.96 17.55
C GLU A 151 3.04 -2.36 17.96
N GLU A 152 3.83 -1.91 16.97
CA GLU A 152 5.01 -1.12 17.26
C GLU A 152 4.58 0.24 17.84
N PRO A 153 5.27 0.74 18.88
CA PRO A 153 5.00 2.08 19.39
C PRO A 153 5.12 3.08 18.25
N GLU A 154 4.18 4.04 18.18
CA GLU A 154 4.21 5.08 17.16
C GLU A 154 5.56 5.80 17.22
N ALA A 155 6.33 5.67 16.14
CA ALA A 155 7.57 6.43 16.02
C ALA A 155 7.21 7.92 16.13
N PRO A 156 7.94 8.72 16.93
CA PRO A 156 7.71 10.14 17.03
C PRO A 156 7.67 10.77 15.63
N PHE A 157 6.76 11.72 15.43
CA PHE A 157 6.76 12.59 14.26
C PHE A 157 8.11 13.31 14.20
N GLU A 158 9.08 12.78 13.46
CA GLU A 158 10.24 13.56 13.08
C GLU A 158 9.76 14.57 12.03
N PRO A 159 9.76 15.89 12.32
CA PRO A 159 9.46 16.87 11.30
C PRO A 159 10.49 16.71 10.19
N GLU A 160 10.03 16.50 8.95
CA GLU A 160 10.91 16.57 7.79
C GLU A 160 11.63 17.93 7.84
N GLU A 161 12.96 17.90 7.94
CA GLU A 161 13.77 19.11 7.83
C GLU A 161 13.39 19.82 6.52
N VAL A 162 12.77 20.99 6.66
CA VAL A 162 12.42 21.86 5.55
C VAL A 162 13.73 22.48 5.06
N GLU A 163 14.44 21.79 4.16
CA GLU A 163 15.51 22.45 3.39
C GLU A 163 14.84 23.50 2.50
N GLU A 164 14.90 24.77 2.92
CA GLU A 164 14.44 25.91 2.14
C GLU A 164 15.12 25.90 0.77
N PRO A 165 14.39 26.13 -0.33
CA PRO A 165 15.01 26.22 -1.64
C PRO A 165 15.95 27.44 -1.67
N SER A 166 17.25 27.18 -1.85
CA SER A 166 18.27 28.22 -2.00
C SER A 166 17.90 29.18 -3.14
N CYS A 167 17.42 30.38 -2.79
CA CYS A 167 17.17 31.48 -3.71
C CYS A 167 18.43 31.78 -4.55
N LYS A 168 18.41 31.41 -5.83
CA LYS A 168 19.44 31.79 -6.79
C LYS A 168 19.44 33.32 -6.90
N LYS A 169 20.45 33.97 -6.32
CA LYS A 169 20.70 35.42 -6.51
C LYS A 169 20.88 35.69 -8.00
N MET A 170 19.97 36.48 -8.57
CA MET A 170 20.08 37.00 -9.94
C MET A 170 21.35 37.84 -10.06
N LYS A 171 22.24 37.48 -10.99
CA LYS A 171 23.33 38.36 -11.41
C LYS A 171 22.72 39.55 -12.15
N LYS A 172 22.86 40.73 -11.55
CA LYS A 172 22.60 42.01 -12.20
C LYS A 172 23.83 42.31 -13.05
N ASN A 173 23.70 42.26 -14.38
CA ASN A 173 24.73 42.76 -15.27
C ASN A 173 24.61 44.29 -15.29
N GLU A 174 25.70 44.98 -14.95
CA GLU A 174 25.96 46.37 -15.32
C GLU A 174 26.42 46.46 -16.77
#